data_AF-A0A5A8APW2-F1
#
_entry.id   AF-A0A5A8APW2-F1
#
_cell.length_a   1.000
_cell.length_b   1.000
_cell.length_c   1.000
_cell.angle_alpha   90.00
_cell.angle_beta   90.00
_cell.angle_gamma   90.00
#
_symmetry.space_group_name_H-M   'P 1'
#
loop_
_entity.id
_entity.type
_entity.pdbx_description
1 polymer ?
#
loop_
_entity_poly.entity_id
_entity_poly.type
_entity_poly.pdbx_seq_one_letter_code
_entity_poly.pdbx_strand_id
1 'polypeptide(L)'
;MLRSLIILCTVFSVFFQAQTVKIKRGIVHLEGIPVAKISNKGSLYTVMDLKETPIYTMEFEDKSIVDSVRDSYIKIRRIYNQDKTLEMDYISPSAFSGEEKSAAYTSVKSLKIIDERGINIKNLDELFKNSPKRKLDTKTKEAYTTRTKIDKLNITVNNVGEILSNGKPVGYFTNLPVSFGADDTVTDKTFVDIEIYDANSKYIGKYITTTKQLKSAGGKTFTLYREMSGRASILKFPTYKAIAERMAIMDPSFIKIQEKVIVGEVTKDGVQK
;
A
#
# COMPACT_ATOMS: atom_id res chain seq x y z
N MET A 1 21.81 18.08 46.71
CA MET A 1 21.05 18.19 45.45
C MET A 1 21.91 18.03 44.20
N LEU A 2 23.02 18.78 44.04
CA LEU A 2 23.86 18.71 42.83
C LEU A 2 24.44 17.31 42.53
N ARG A 3 24.92 16.59 43.56
CA ARG A 3 25.45 15.21 43.41
C ARG A 3 24.39 14.19 42.97
N SER A 4 23.14 14.34 43.45
CA SER A 4 22.03 13.46 43.09
C SER A 4 21.57 13.67 41.63
N LEU A 5 21.65 14.91 41.14
CA LEU A 5 21.34 15.24 39.74
C LEU A 5 22.40 14.68 38.78
N ILE A 6 23.68 14.75 39.16
CA ILE A 6 24.77 14.17 38.35
C ILE A 6 24.58 12.66 38.25
N ILE A 7 24.34 11.95 39.35
CA ILE A 7 24.10 10.50 39.34
C ILE A 7 22.89 10.13 38.47
N LEU A 8 21.81 10.91 38.52
CA LEU A 8 20.63 10.70 37.67
C LEU A 8 20.98 10.87 36.18
N CYS A 9 21.75 11.90 35.81
CA CYS A 9 22.19 12.12 34.43
C CYS A 9 23.15 11.03 33.93
N THR A 10 24.05 10.51 34.77
CA THR A 10 24.97 9.42 34.39
C THR A 10 24.26 8.08 34.27
N VAL A 11 23.25 7.83 35.11
CA VAL A 11 22.39 6.63 34.98
C VAL A 11 21.53 6.73 33.73
N PHE A 12 20.97 7.90 33.42
CA PHE A 12 20.23 8.14 32.18
C PHE A 12 21.09 7.98 30.91
N SER A 13 22.35 8.41 30.93
CA SER A 13 23.23 8.29 29.75
C SER A 13 23.59 6.84 29.40
N VAL A 14 23.65 5.94 30.38
CA VAL A 14 23.87 4.50 30.15
C VAL A 14 22.67 3.84 29.47
N PHE A 15 21.44 4.32 29.73
CA PHE A 15 20.23 3.81 29.06
C PHE A 15 20.04 4.34 27.64
N PHE A 16 20.78 5.37 27.23
CA PHE A 16 20.76 5.96 25.89
C PHE A 16 22.03 5.65 25.10
N GLN A 17 22.49 4.40 25.10
CA GLN A 17 23.40 3.93 24.03
C GLN A 17 22.65 3.85 22.71
N ALA A 18 22.51 4.99 22.04
CA ALA A 18 22.06 5.05 20.66
C ALA A 18 23.15 4.45 19.77
N GLN A 19 23.16 3.12 19.60
CA GLN A 19 24.13 2.45 18.72
C GLN A 19 24.11 3.14 17.34
N THR A 20 25.25 3.67 16.92
CA THR A 20 25.38 4.49 15.73
C THR A 20 25.49 3.61 14.49
N VAL A 21 24.44 3.63 13.66
CA VAL A 21 24.40 2.91 12.38
C VAL A 21 24.78 3.89 11.26
N LYS A 22 25.92 3.66 10.62
CA LYS A 22 26.40 4.44 9.47
C LYS A 22 26.50 3.53 8.25
N ILE A 23 26.19 4.07 7.07
CA ILE A 23 26.40 3.38 5.81
C ILE A 23 27.37 4.20 4.99
N LYS A 24 28.41 3.56 4.47
CA LYS A 24 29.38 4.17 3.57
C LYS A 24 29.60 3.22 2.40
N ARG A 25 29.24 3.66 1.18
CA ARG A 25 29.44 2.90 -0.07
C ARG A 25 28.88 1.46 0.02
N GLY A 26 27.64 1.29 0.51
CA GLY A 26 27.03 -0.04 0.67
C GLY A 26 27.55 -0.85 1.86
N ILE A 27 28.50 -0.34 2.67
CA ILE A 27 29.00 -1.05 3.84
C ILE A 27 28.33 -0.51 5.10
N VAL A 28 27.66 -1.39 5.84
CA VAL A 28 27.05 -1.11 7.15
C VAL A 28 28.14 -1.10 8.20
N HIS A 29 28.27 0.02 8.89
CA HIS A 29 29.18 0.22 10.01
C HIS A 29 28.39 0.38 11.31
N LEU A 30 28.74 -0.39 12.32
CA LEU A 30 28.25 -0.26 13.70
C LEU A 30 29.39 0.25 14.57
N GLU A 31 29.21 1.42 15.18
CA GLU A 31 30.26 2.08 15.97
C GLU A 31 31.61 2.21 15.23
N GLY A 32 31.56 2.35 13.91
CA GLY A 32 32.75 2.43 13.05
C GLY A 32 33.32 1.09 12.59
N ILE A 33 32.80 -0.04 13.07
CA ILE A 33 33.21 -1.40 12.65
C ILE A 33 32.36 -1.82 11.45
N PRO A 34 32.96 -2.20 10.30
CA PRO A 34 32.21 -2.76 9.18
C PRO A 34 31.68 -4.15 9.54
N VAL A 35 30.38 -4.38 9.35
CA VAL A 35 29.73 -5.63 9.78
C VAL A 35 28.96 -6.35 8.67
N ALA A 36 28.48 -5.62 7.66
CA ALA A 36 27.73 -6.19 6.55
C ALA A 36 27.84 -5.31 5.31
N LYS A 37 27.50 -5.88 4.15
CA LYS A 37 27.35 -5.17 2.88
C LYS A 37 25.90 -5.20 2.43
N ILE A 38 25.43 -4.12 1.84
CA ILE A 38 24.12 -3.99 1.21
C ILE A 38 24.37 -3.56 -0.24
N SER A 39 23.81 -4.33 -1.16
CA SER A 39 23.76 -3.99 -2.59
C SER A 39 22.32 -3.74 -2.99
N ASN A 40 22.07 -2.81 -3.91
CA ASN A 40 20.74 -2.51 -4.40
C ASN A 40 20.57 -2.84 -5.88
N LYS A 41 19.37 -3.30 -6.24
CA LYS A 41 18.91 -3.43 -7.62
C LYS A 41 17.45 -3.00 -7.69
N GLY A 42 17.23 -1.72 -7.99
CA GLY A 42 15.88 -1.12 -7.90
C GLY A 42 15.39 -1.06 -6.46
N SER A 43 14.21 -1.62 -6.19
CA SER A 43 13.58 -1.73 -4.85
C SER A 43 14.08 -2.93 -4.03
N LEU A 44 14.93 -3.78 -4.61
CA LEU A 44 15.45 -4.99 -3.97
C LEU A 44 16.85 -4.74 -3.39
N TYR A 45 16.98 -4.89 -2.08
CA TYR A 45 18.23 -4.77 -1.33
C TYR A 45 18.73 -6.14 -0.92
N THR A 46 19.93 -6.50 -1.37
CA THR A 46 20.57 -7.76 -1.00
C THR A 46 21.55 -7.51 0.14
N VAL A 47 21.36 -8.17 1.27
CA VAL A 47 22.23 -8.08 2.44
C VAL A 47 23.21 -9.24 2.42
N MET A 48 24.49 -8.91 2.50
CA MET A 48 25.62 -9.81 2.33
C MET A 48 26.58 -9.67 3.50
N ASP A 49 27.33 -10.73 3.78
CA ASP A 49 28.46 -10.64 4.71
C ASP A 49 29.60 -9.79 4.10
N LEU A 50 30.67 -9.56 4.86
CA LEU A 50 31.83 -8.80 4.36
C LEU A 50 32.58 -9.50 3.22
N LYS A 51 32.43 -10.82 3.11
CA LYS A 51 32.97 -11.67 2.04
C LYS A 51 32.07 -11.69 0.79
N GLU A 52 31.02 -10.88 0.77
CA GLU A 52 30.07 -10.76 -0.35
C GLU A 52 29.21 -12.02 -0.56
N THR A 53 29.09 -12.87 0.47
CA THR A 53 28.13 -13.97 0.46
C THR A 53 26.74 -13.42 0.76
N PRO A 54 25.76 -13.57 -0.16
CA PRO A 54 24.46 -13.00 0.03
C PRO A 54 23.61 -13.89 0.95
N ILE A 55 22.94 -13.29 1.94
CA ILE A 55 22.24 -14.03 3.01
C ILE A 55 20.72 -13.91 2.88
N TYR A 56 20.22 -12.69 2.72
CA TYR A 56 18.79 -12.41 2.57
C TYR A 56 18.57 -11.16 1.73
N THR A 57 17.35 -11.02 1.22
CA THR A 57 16.91 -9.84 0.47
C THR A 57 15.82 -9.10 1.24
N MET A 58 15.80 -7.78 1.10
CA MET A 58 14.77 -6.89 1.61
C MET A 58 14.22 -6.06 0.45
N GLU A 59 12.94 -6.17 0.17
CA GLU A 59 12.24 -5.44 -0.88
C GLU A 59 11.29 -4.42 -0.24
N PHE A 60 11.40 -3.16 -0.63
CA PHE A 60 10.47 -2.12 -0.16
C PHE A 60 9.24 -2.09 -1.06
N GLU A 61 8.08 -2.22 -0.43
CA GLU A 61 6.77 -2.15 -1.06
C GLU A 61 6.07 -0.88 -0.61
N ASP A 62 5.51 -0.14 -1.55
CA ASP A 62 4.72 1.06 -1.27
C ASP A 62 3.44 1.04 -2.10
N LYS A 63 2.41 0.43 -1.51
CA LYS A 63 1.16 0.09 -2.18
C LYS A 63 0.09 1.13 -1.88
N SER A 64 -0.52 1.70 -2.92
CA SER A 64 -1.78 2.44 -2.75
C SER A 64 -2.93 1.46 -2.49
N ILE A 65 -3.70 1.70 -1.43
CA ILE A 65 -4.86 0.86 -1.08
C ILE A 65 -6.13 1.47 -1.67
N VAL A 66 -6.51 2.63 -1.15
CA VAL A 66 -7.67 3.43 -1.59
C VAL A 66 -7.30 4.89 -1.37
N ASP A 67 -7.66 5.76 -2.31
CA ASP A 67 -7.39 7.20 -2.26
C ASP A 67 -5.90 7.52 -2.07
N SER A 68 -5.59 8.33 -1.06
CA SER A 68 -4.23 8.71 -0.65
C SER A 68 -3.67 7.83 0.46
N VAL A 69 -4.38 6.76 0.87
CA VAL A 69 -3.87 5.83 1.88
C VAL A 69 -2.90 4.85 1.22
N ARG A 70 -1.63 5.00 1.59
CA ARG A 70 -0.56 4.11 1.17
C ARG A 70 -0.13 3.22 2.32
N ASP A 71 0.18 1.99 1.98
CA ASP A 71 0.77 1.03 2.88
C ASP A 71 2.19 0.73 2.45
N SER A 72 3.15 1.13 3.28
CA SER A 72 4.57 0.97 3.03
C SER A 72 5.15 -0.05 4.00
N TYR A 73 5.79 -1.09 3.47
CA TYR A 73 6.32 -2.20 4.25
C TYR A 73 7.49 -2.86 3.53
N ILE A 74 8.13 -3.82 4.20
CA ILE A 74 9.22 -4.58 3.60
C ILE A 74 8.84 -6.05 3.46
N LYS A 75 9.34 -6.66 2.38
CA LYS A 75 9.34 -8.10 2.15
C LYS A 75 10.76 -8.65 2.37
N ILE A 76 10.91 -9.58 3.29
CA ILE A 76 12.18 -10.26 3.56
C ILE A 76 12.13 -11.68 3.01
N ARG A 77 13.17 -12.09 2.28
CA ARG A 77 13.34 -13.47 1.78
C ARG A 77 14.74 -13.97 2.09
N ARG A 78 14.86 -15.24 2.47
CA ARG A 78 16.17 -15.89 2.65
C ARG A 78 16.68 -16.35 1.29
N ILE A 79 17.96 -16.21 1.04
CA ILE A 79 18.52 -16.61 -0.27
C ILE A 79 18.56 -18.12 -0.43
N TYR A 80 18.82 -18.84 0.65
CA TYR A 80 18.82 -20.31 0.68
C TYR A 80 17.42 -20.93 0.84
N ASN A 81 16.36 -20.12 1.02
CA ASN A 81 14.97 -20.58 1.11
C ASN A 81 14.02 -19.46 0.69
N GLN A 82 13.79 -19.36 -0.62
CA GLN A 82 13.01 -18.28 -1.23
C GLN A 82 11.49 -18.48 -1.17
N ASP A 83 11.03 -19.68 -0.80
CA ASP A 83 9.60 -20.02 -0.79
C ASP A 83 8.83 -19.27 0.31
N LYS A 84 9.53 -18.87 1.37
CA LYS A 84 8.94 -18.09 2.46
C LYS A 84 9.30 -16.61 2.32
N THR A 85 8.29 -15.77 2.15
CA THR A 85 8.41 -14.30 2.19
C THR A 85 7.76 -13.79 3.48
N LEU A 86 8.46 -12.92 4.21
CA LEU A 86 7.90 -12.23 5.38
C LEU A 86 7.56 -10.79 5.04
N GLU A 87 6.32 -10.40 5.29
CA GLU A 87 5.89 -9.00 5.20
C GLU A 87 5.90 -8.38 6.60
N MET A 88 6.64 -7.29 6.77
CA MET A 88 6.74 -6.61 8.07
C MET A 88 6.92 -5.11 7.94
N ASP A 89 6.63 -4.42 9.03
CA ASP A 89 6.89 -2.99 9.13
C ASP A 89 8.39 -2.75 9.30
N TYR A 90 8.87 -1.64 8.74
CA TYR A 90 10.28 -1.25 8.84
C TYR A 90 10.41 0.04 9.67
N ILE A 91 11.62 0.30 10.13
CA ILE A 91 11.95 1.54 10.83
C ILE A 91 12.94 2.34 10.01
N SER A 92 12.64 3.63 9.87
CA SER A 92 13.48 4.58 9.17
C SER A 92 14.13 5.51 10.20
N PRO A 93 15.45 5.74 10.14
CA PRO A 93 16.11 6.67 11.07
C PRO A 93 15.65 8.12 10.87
N SER A 94 15.13 8.48 9.70
CA SER A 94 14.42 9.74 9.46
C SER A 94 13.43 9.64 8.30
N ALA A 95 12.59 10.65 8.11
CA ALA A 95 11.71 10.74 6.94
C ALA A 95 12.47 10.95 5.61
N PHE A 96 13.75 11.34 5.68
CA PHE A 96 14.60 11.65 4.53
C PHE A 96 15.70 10.60 4.30
N SER A 97 15.76 9.54 5.11
CA SER A 97 16.70 8.47 4.86
C SER A 97 16.25 7.65 3.66
N GLY A 98 17.15 7.44 2.71
CA GLY A 98 16.91 6.52 1.60
C GLY A 98 16.66 5.09 2.08
N GLU A 99 15.98 4.30 1.25
CA GLU A 99 15.60 2.91 1.51
C GLU A 99 16.81 2.03 1.94
N GLU A 100 18.01 2.26 1.39
CA GLU A 100 19.25 1.57 1.82
C GLU A 100 19.55 1.78 3.32
N LYS A 101 19.39 3.02 3.79
CA LYS A 101 19.61 3.39 5.19
C LYS A 101 18.52 2.81 6.09
N SER A 102 17.28 2.81 5.63
CA SER A 102 16.16 2.16 6.31
C SER A 102 16.36 0.64 6.40
N ALA A 103 16.92 0.00 5.37
CA ALA A 103 17.19 -1.43 5.34
C ALA A 103 18.22 -1.84 6.39
N ALA A 104 19.36 -1.13 6.45
CA ALA A 104 20.38 -1.39 7.48
C ALA A 104 19.84 -1.09 8.87
N TYR A 105 19.16 0.05 9.05
CA TYR A 105 18.65 0.47 10.35
C TYR A 105 17.61 -0.52 10.88
N THR A 106 16.70 -1.01 10.03
CA THR A 106 15.73 -2.05 10.38
C THR A 106 16.43 -3.36 10.75
N SER A 107 17.41 -3.78 9.95
CA SER A 107 18.16 -5.03 10.18
C SER A 107 18.95 -5.03 11.49
N VAL A 108 19.49 -3.87 11.89
CA VAL A 108 20.27 -3.71 13.13
C VAL A 108 19.35 -3.50 14.35
N LYS A 109 18.45 -2.51 14.28
CA LYS A 109 17.72 -2.03 15.46
C LYS A 109 16.42 -2.77 15.72
N SER A 110 15.64 -3.05 14.68
CA SER A 110 14.33 -3.70 14.83
C SER A 110 14.47 -5.21 14.86
N LEU A 111 15.17 -5.78 13.88
CA LEU A 111 15.25 -7.23 13.70
C LEU A 111 16.43 -7.85 14.44
N LYS A 112 17.44 -7.06 14.81
CA LYS A 112 18.67 -7.52 15.47
C LYS A 112 19.35 -8.68 14.71
N ILE A 113 19.26 -8.66 13.37
CA ILE A 113 19.89 -9.65 12.48
C ILE A 113 21.33 -9.23 12.19
N ILE A 114 21.66 -7.94 12.25
CA ILE A 114 23.02 -7.44 12.12
C ILE A 114 23.47 -6.92 13.48
N ASP A 115 24.58 -7.47 13.98
CA ASP A 115 25.24 -7.05 15.20
C ASP A 115 26.73 -6.76 14.94
N GLU A 116 27.49 -6.47 16.00
CA GLU A 116 28.92 -6.14 15.92
C GLU A 116 29.78 -7.29 15.34
N ARG A 117 29.27 -8.52 15.32
CA ARG A 117 29.95 -9.70 14.77
C ARG A 117 29.58 -9.97 13.31
N GLY A 118 28.60 -9.24 12.77
CA GLY A 118 28.11 -9.40 11.41
C GLY A 118 26.65 -9.86 11.35
N ILE A 119 26.32 -10.69 10.36
CA ILE A 119 24.96 -11.18 10.16
C ILE A 119 24.71 -12.41 11.04
N ASN A 120 23.78 -12.29 11.98
CA ASN A 120 23.35 -13.34 12.89
C ASN A 120 22.27 -14.22 12.24
N ILE A 121 22.69 -15.35 11.67
CA ILE A 121 21.81 -16.31 10.98
C ILE A 121 20.77 -16.91 11.94
N LYS A 122 21.10 -17.10 13.23
CA LYS A 122 20.15 -17.66 14.21
C LYS A 122 18.96 -16.73 14.42
N ASN A 123 19.20 -15.43 14.55
CA ASN A 123 18.14 -14.43 14.70
C ASN A 123 17.31 -14.31 13.42
N LEU A 124 17.95 -14.42 12.24
CA LEU A 124 17.24 -14.49 10.97
C LEU A 124 16.32 -15.73 10.92
N ASP A 125 16.79 -16.90 11.32
CA ASP A 125 15.97 -18.11 11.37
C ASP A 125 14.83 -18.01 12.38
N GLU A 126 15.08 -17.40 13.54
CA GLU A 126 14.07 -17.15 14.55
C GLU A 126 12.99 -16.19 14.04
N LEU A 127 13.35 -15.14 13.31
CA LEU A 127 12.38 -14.22 12.68
C LEU A 127 11.44 -14.95 11.71
N PHE A 128 11.97 -15.92 10.95
CA PHE A 128 11.19 -16.75 10.05
C PHE A 128 10.37 -17.83 10.76
N LYS A 129 10.70 -18.21 11.99
CA LYS A 129 9.87 -19.08 12.83
C LYS A 129 8.76 -18.30 13.52
N ASN A 130 9.09 -17.14 14.09
CA ASN A 130 8.22 -16.27 14.88
C ASN A 130 7.99 -14.94 14.15
N SER A 131 7.27 -15.00 13.04
CA SER A 131 7.09 -13.85 12.17
C SER A 131 6.20 -12.78 12.81
N PRO A 132 6.69 -11.55 13.03
CA PRO A 132 5.89 -10.49 13.63
C PRO A 132 4.74 -10.12 12.71
N LYS A 133 3.54 -9.99 13.27
CA LYS A 133 2.39 -9.46 12.52
C LYS A 133 2.54 -7.96 12.35
N ARG A 134 2.21 -7.48 11.14
CA ARG A 134 2.18 -6.07 10.78
C ARG A 134 1.18 -5.30 11.65
N LYS A 135 1.58 -4.12 12.12
CA LYS A 135 0.76 -3.23 12.93
C LYS A 135 0.20 -2.13 12.04
N LEU A 136 -0.89 -2.44 11.35
CA LEU A 136 -1.62 -1.45 10.56
C LEU A 136 -2.29 -0.44 11.50
N ASP A 137 -2.13 0.85 11.20
CA ASP A 137 -2.88 1.91 11.85
C ASP A 137 -4.38 1.86 11.47
N THR A 138 -5.22 2.59 12.20
CA THR A 138 -6.67 2.58 12.01
C THR A 138 -7.08 3.00 10.59
N LYS A 139 -6.43 4.04 10.05
CA LYS A 139 -6.72 4.55 8.71
C LYS A 139 -6.39 3.51 7.64
N THR A 140 -5.28 2.81 7.79
CA THR A 140 -4.87 1.74 6.87
C THR A 140 -5.80 0.54 6.95
N LYS A 141 -6.26 0.14 8.15
CA LYS A 141 -7.26 -0.93 8.32
C LYS A 141 -8.62 -0.59 7.68
N GLU A 142 -9.08 0.63 7.87
CA GLU A 142 -10.32 1.12 7.25
C GLU A 142 -10.20 1.18 5.72
N ALA A 143 -9.04 1.59 5.20
CA ALA A 143 -8.76 1.59 3.77
C ALA A 143 -8.79 0.18 3.19
N TYR A 144 -8.18 -0.81 3.85
CA TYR A 144 -8.26 -2.22 3.42
C TYR A 144 -9.69 -2.78 3.47
N THR A 145 -10.44 -2.43 4.50
CA THR A 145 -11.85 -2.82 4.62
C THR A 145 -12.67 -2.23 3.48
N THR A 146 -12.43 -0.95 3.15
CA THR A 146 -13.06 -0.27 2.03
C THR A 146 -12.66 -0.89 0.70
N ARG A 147 -11.37 -1.20 0.50
CA ARG A 147 -10.88 -1.87 -0.70
C ARG A 147 -11.56 -3.22 -0.92
N THR A 148 -11.65 -4.02 0.14
CA THR A 148 -12.32 -5.32 0.11
C THR A 148 -13.80 -5.18 -0.27
N LYS A 149 -14.48 -4.15 0.23
CA LYS A 149 -15.88 -3.86 -0.14
C LYS A 149 -16.01 -3.51 -1.62
N ILE A 150 -15.11 -2.68 -2.17
CA ILE A 150 -15.09 -2.31 -3.59
C ILE A 150 -14.80 -3.52 -4.47
N ASP A 151 -13.80 -4.33 -4.11
CA ASP A 151 -13.43 -5.51 -4.88
C ASP A 151 -14.59 -6.51 -4.97
N LYS A 152 -15.42 -6.64 -3.92
CA LYS A 152 -16.67 -7.43 -3.93
C LYS A 152 -17.76 -6.89 -4.85
N LEU A 153 -17.77 -5.58 -5.14
CA LEU A 153 -18.70 -5.00 -6.11
C LEU A 153 -18.33 -5.38 -7.54
N ASN A 154 -17.07 -5.77 -7.79
CA ASN A 154 -16.55 -6.16 -9.10
C ASN A 154 -17.04 -5.22 -10.21
N ILE A 155 -16.74 -3.93 -10.04
CA ILE A 155 -17.22 -2.88 -10.93
C ILE A 155 -16.42 -2.91 -12.23
N THR A 156 -17.16 -2.93 -13.33
CA THR A 156 -16.62 -2.79 -14.70
C THR A 156 -17.44 -1.76 -15.46
N VAL A 157 -16.82 -1.10 -16.42
CA VAL A 157 -17.49 -0.13 -17.30
C VAL A 157 -17.34 -0.66 -18.72
N ASN A 158 -18.43 -0.77 -19.47
CA ASN A 158 -18.36 -1.24 -20.85
C ASN A 158 -18.12 -0.09 -21.84
N ASN A 159 -17.95 -0.43 -23.11
CA ASN A 159 -17.64 0.51 -24.19
C ASN A 159 -18.79 1.48 -24.53
N VAL A 160 -19.98 1.30 -23.94
CA VAL A 160 -21.15 2.18 -24.11
C VAL A 160 -21.34 3.10 -22.90
N GLY A 161 -20.57 2.90 -21.82
CA GLY A 161 -20.62 3.74 -20.63
C GLY A 161 -21.50 3.18 -19.53
N GLU A 162 -22.01 1.96 -19.67
CA GLU A 162 -22.76 1.28 -18.62
C GLU A 162 -21.80 0.82 -17.53
N ILE A 163 -22.20 1.08 -16.29
CA ILE A 163 -21.53 0.64 -15.08
C ILE A 163 -22.18 -0.67 -14.67
N LEU A 164 -21.38 -1.74 -14.68
CA LEU A 164 -21.78 -3.08 -14.28
C LEU A 164 -21.20 -3.40 -12.91
N SER A 165 -21.99 -4.03 -12.04
CA SER A 165 -21.51 -4.66 -10.81
C SER A 165 -21.78 -6.16 -10.90
N ASN A 166 -20.74 -6.98 -10.80
CA ASN A 166 -20.85 -8.44 -10.98
C ASN A 166 -21.56 -8.81 -12.31
N GLY A 167 -21.31 -8.06 -13.38
CA GLY A 167 -21.90 -8.26 -14.71
C GLY A 167 -23.33 -7.73 -14.87
N LYS A 168 -23.96 -7.16 -13.84
CA LYS A 168 -25.31 -6.58 -13.92
C LYS A 168 -25.26 -5.05 -14.06
N PRO A 169 -26.02 -4.43 -14.96
CA PRO A 169 -26.13 -2.97 -15.04
C PRO A 169 -26.65 -2.37 -13.73
N VAL A 170 -25.91 -1.40 -13.20
CA VAL A 170 -26.25 -0.66 -11.96
C VAL A 170 -26.28 0.85 -12.18
N GLY A 171 -25.75 1.33 -13.29
CA GLY A 171 -25.75 2.74 -13.66
C GLY A 171 -25.10 2.97 -15.00
N TYR A 172 -24.93 4.23 -15.37
CA TYR A 172 -24.27 4.63 -16.60
C TYR A 172 -23.65 6.02 -16.49
N PHE A 173 -22.66 6.26 -17.34
CA PHE A 173 -22.09 7.57 -17.55
C PHE A 173 -22.79 8.29 -18.70
N THR A 174 -22.93 9.61 -18.60
CA THR A 174 -23.30 10.49 -19.71
C THR A 174 -22.22 11.56 -19.94
N ASN A 175 -22.35 12.31 -21.04
CA ASN A 175 -21.34 13.29 -21.48
C ASN A 175 -19.97 12.65 -21.70
N LEU A 176 -19.96 11.45 -22.27
CA LEU A 176 -18.73 10.74 -22.62
C LEU A 176 -18.08 11.39 -23.84
N PRO A 177 -16.74 11.57 -23.85
CA PRO A 177 -16.04 12.11 -25.00
C PRO A 177 -16.12 11.14 -26.20
N VAL A 178 -15.88 11.66 -27.40
CA VAL A 178 -15.83 10.86 -28.64
C VAL A 178 -14.74 9.78 -28.58
N SER A 179 -13.69 9.96 -27.76
CA SER A 179 -12.63 8.98 -27.53
C SER A 179 -13.03 7.85 -26.57
N PHE A 180 -14.23 7.90 -25.97
CA PHE A 180 -14.73 6.86 -25.08
C PHE A 180 -14.89 5.53 -25.83
N GLY A 181 -14.47 4.43 -25.21
CA GLY A 181 -14.46 3.09 -25.80
C GLY A 181 -13.16 2.74 -26.56
N ALA A 182 -12.32 3.73 -26.88
CA ALA A 182 -10.94 3.52 -27.31
C ALA A 182 -9.95 3.71 -26.15
N ASP A 183 -10.23 4.66 -25.26
CA ASP A 183 -9.46 4.94 -24.05
C ASP A 183 -10.25 4.56 -22.78
N ASP A 184 -9.63 3.81 -21.87
CA ASP A 184 -10.21 3.50 -20.56
C ASP A 184 -10.05 4.64 -19.54
N THR A 185 -9.37 5.73 -19.92
CA THR A 185 -9.00 6.86 -19.05
C THR A 185 -9.62 8.18 -19.50
N VAL A 186 -9.93 9.04 -18.53
CA VAL A 186 -10.42 10.40 -18.78
C VAL A 186 -9.23 11.33 -18.94
N THR A 187 -8.87 11.60 -20.20
CA THR A 187 -7.72 12.45 -20.54
C THR A 187 -8.04 13.94 -20.43
N ASP A 188 -7.00 14.79 -20.41
CA ASP A 188 -7.14 16.26 -20.40
C ASP A 188 -7.86 16.84 -21.64
N LYS A 189 -8.05 16.05 -22.70
CA LYS A 189 -8.84 16.44 -23.88
C LYS A 189 -10.35 16.32 -23.66
N THR A 190 -10.78 15.85 -22.49
CA THR A 190 -12.18 15.73 -22.10
C THR A 190 -12.65 17.03 -21.46
N PHE A 191 -13.27 17.92 -22.25
CA PHE A 191 -13.72 19.24 -21.78
C PHE A 191 -15.15 19.24 -21.21
N VAL A 192 -15.80 18.07 -21.15
CA VAL A 192 -17.16 17.91 -20.62
C VAL A 192 -17.11 17.20 -19.27
N ASP A 193 -17.90 17.68 -18.31
CA ASP A 193 -18.12 16.99 -17.05
C ASP A 193 -18.86 15.68 -17.30
N ILE A 194 -18.34 14.56 -16.79
CA ILE A 194 -18.96 13.25 -16.94
C ILE A 194 -19.98 13.09 -15.82
N GLU A 195 -21.25 12.87 -16.16
CA GLU A 195 -22.31 12.65 -15.17
C GLU A 195 -22.55 11.16 -14.95
N ILE A 196 -23.07 10.82 -13.78
CA ILE A 196 -23.29 9.45 -13.32
C ILE A 196 -24.74 9.31 -12.89
N TYR A 197 -25.39 8.29 -13.43
CA TYR A 197 -26.77 7.95 -13.14
C TYR A 197 -26.87 6.50 -12.67
N ASP A 198 -27.89 6.19 -11.86
CA ASP A 198 -28.25 4.81 -11.54
C ASP A 198 -29.05 4.15 -12.68
N ALA A 199 -29.34 2.86 -12.52
CA ALA A 199 -30.13 2.10 -13.49
C ALA A 199 -31.57 2.64 -13.69
N ASN A 200 -32.08 3.48 -12.78
CA ASN A 200 -33.40 4.12 -12.88
C ASN A 200 -33.31 5.57 -13.38
N SER A 201 -32.17 5.97 -13.96
CA SER A 201 -31.91 7.33 -14.44
C SER A 201 -31.97 8.41 -13.35
N LYS A 202 -31.79 8.04 -12.08
CA LYS A 202 -31.61 9.01 -11.00
C LYS A 202 -30.17 9.52 -11.03
N TYR A 203 -30.01 10.84 -10.98
CA TYR A 203 -28.70 11.48 -10.91
C TYR A 203 -27.98 11.13 -9.60
N ILE A 204 -26.78 10.58 -9.71
CA ILE A 204 -25.93 10.16 -8.58
C ILE A 204 -24.81 11.16 -8.35
N GLY A 205 -24.30 11.80 -9.40
CA GLY A 205 -23.26 12.80 -9.29
C GLY A 205 -22.51 13.03 -10.59
N LYS A 206 -21.39 13.73 -10.51
CA LYS A 206 -20.55 14.01 -11.67
C LYS A 206 -19.06 14.08 -11.34
N TYR A 207 -18.26 13.75 -12.33
CA TYR A 207 -16.83 14.00 -12.36
C TYR A 207 -16.54 15.26 -13.17
N ILE A 208 -15.99 16.26 -12.49
CA ILE A 208 -15.58 17.54 -13.07
C ILE A 208 -14.17 17.36 -13.64
N THR A 209 -14.06 17.37 -14.96
CA THR A 209 -12.80 17.04 -15.65
C THR A 209 -11.74 18.13 -15.52
N THR A 210 -12.15 19.38 -15.30
CA THR A 210 -11.26 20.53 -15.13
C THR A 210 -10.61 20.55 -13.75
N THR A 211 -11.40 20.37 -12.68
CA THR A 211 -10.90 20.36 -11.29
C THR A 211 -10.50 18.97 -10.80
N LYS A 212 -10.74 17.93 -11.62
CA LYS A 212 -10.51 16.52 -11.28
C LYS A 212 -11.27 16.08 -10.02
N GLN A 213 -12.45 16.66 -9.79
CA GLN A 213 -13.28 16.42 -8.61
C GLN A 213 -14.49 15.55 -8.93
N LEU A 214 -14.76 14.57 -8.08
CA LEU A 214 -16.02 13.86 -8.03
C LEU A 214 -16.96 14.57 -7.05
N LYS A 215 -18.19 14.87 -7.48
CA LYS A 215 -19.25 15.43 -6.65
C LYS A 215 -20.46 14.51 -6.68
N SER A 216 -20.87 14.01 -5.52
CA SER A 216 -22.12 13.26 -5.37
C SER A 216 -23.33 14.21 -5.33
N ALA A 217 -24.51 13.71 -5.71
CA ALA A 217 -25.78 14.41 -5.57
C ALA A 217 -26.10 14.73 -4.10
N GLY A 218 -25.61 13.92 -3.16
CA GLY A 218 -25.69 14.16 -1.72
C GLY A 218 -24.72 15.21 -1.16
N GLY A 219 -24.03 15.97 -2.02
CA GLY A 219 -23.17 17.10 -1.62
C GLY A 219 -21.75 16.74 -1.18
N LYS A 220 -21.40 15.44 -1.11
CA LYS A 220 -20.00 15.03 -0.85
C LYS A 220 -19.12 15.34 -2.05
N THR A 221 -17.91 15.79 -1.80
CA THR A 221 -16.90 16.09 -2.82
C THR A 221 -15.62 15.32 -2.54
N PHE A 222 -14.94 14.90 -3.60
CA PHE A 222 -13.64 14.22 -3.49
C PHE A 222 -12.77 14.57 -4.69
N THR A 223 -11.51 14.89 -4.44
CA THR A 223 -10.53 15.08 -5.51
C THR A 223 -9.87 13.74 -5.81
N LEU A 224 -10.03 13.21 -7.03
CA LEU A 224 -9.26 12.06 -7.49
C LEU A 224 -7.81 12.52 -7.66
N TYR A 225 -6.95 12.16 -6.69
CA TYR A 225 -5.65 12.78 -6.51
C TYR A 225 -4.68 12.59 -7.69
N ARG A 226 -4.01 13.72 -7.95
CA ARG A 226 -2.67 13.95 -8.51
C ARG A 226 -1.62 13.27 -7.60
N GLU A 227 -0.71 12.48 -8.15
CA GLU A 227 0.38 11.86 -7.38
C GLU A 227 1.14 12.93 -6.56
N MET A 228 1.29 12.71 -5.24
CA MET A 228 2.26 13.44 -4.40
C MET A 228 3.09 12.44 -3.60
N SER A 229 4.27 12.11 -4.13
CA SER A 229 5.43 11.68 -3.34
C SER A 229 6.69 11.96 -4.16
N GLY A 230 7.85 12.15 -3.52
CA GLY A 230 9.12 12.55 -4.17
C GLY A 230 9.74 11.56 -5.18
N ARG A 231 8.98 10.58 -5.69
CA ARG A 231 9.27 9.84 -6.92
C ARG A 231 8.29 10.37 -7.97
N ALA A 232 8.83 10.94 -9.05
CA ALA A 232 8.13 11.65 -10.12
C ALA A 232 6.64 11.27 -10.23
N SER A 233 5.79 12.21 -9.81
CA SER A 233 4.34 12.14 -9.91
C SER A 233 3.91 11.96 -11.36
N ILE A 234 3.74 10.74 -11.86
CA ILE A 234 3.04 10.47 -13.11
C ILE A 234 1.57 10.83 -12.86
N LEU A 235 1.10 11.90 -13.47
CA LEU A 235 -0.32 12.24 -13.48
C LEU A 235 -1.06 11.11 -14.19
N LYS A 236 -1.54 10.11 -13.44
CA LYS A 236 -2.38 9.05 -14.02
C LYS A 236 -3.80 9.59 -14.15
N PHE A 237 -4.25 9.73 -15.39
CA PHE A 237 -5.65 10.01 -15.68
C PHE A 237 -6.53 8.93 -15.05
N PRO A 238 -7.63 9.29 -14.38
CA PRO A 238 -8.49 8.30 -13.75
C PRO A 238 -9.17 7.47 -14.83
N THR A 239 -9.34 6.18 -14.56
CA THR A 239 -10.17 5.33 -15.41
C THR A 239 -11.65 5.55 -15.11
N TYR A 240 -12.52 5.28 -16.09
CA TYR A 240 -13.97 5.30 -15.85
C TYR A 240 -14.37 4.34 -14.73
N LYS A 241 -13.69 3.19 -14.65
CA LYS A 241 -13.81 2.26 -13.52
C LYS A 241 -13.47 2.92 -12.18
N ALA A 242 -12.34 3.63 -12.07
CA ALA A 242 -11.94 4.30 -10.84
C ALA A 242 -12.94 5.40 -10.42
N ILE A 243 -13.55 6.09 -11.39
CA ILE A 243 -14.63 7.07 -11.14
C ILE A 243 -15.86 6.37 -10.56
N ALA A 244 -16.30 5.26 -11.16
CA ALA A 244 -17.45 4.48 -10.69
C ALA A 244 -17.20 3.87 -9.29
N GLU A 245 -16.04 3.25 -9.08
CA GLU A 245 -15.63 2.73 -7.76
C GLU A 245 -15.64 3.84 -6.71
N ARG A 246 -15.10 5.02 -7.03
CA ARG A 246 -15.07 6.13 -6.08
C ARG A 246 -16.47 6.68 -5.79
N MET A 247 -17.34 6.74 -6.79
CA MET A 247 -18.73 7.16 -6.58
C MET A 247 -19.46 6.20 -5.64
N ALA A 248 -19.26 4.88 -5.80
CA ALA A 248 -19.86 3.87 -4.92
C ALA A 248 -19.38 3.99 -3.46
N ILE A 249 -18.15 4.46 -3.22
CA ILE A 249 -17.66 4.77 -1.86
C ILE A 249 -18.35 6.02 -1.31
N MET A 250 -18.46 7.07 -2.13
CA MET A 250 -19.03 8.34 -1.71
C MET A 250 -20.54 8.24 -1.44
N ASP A 251 -21.25 7.51 -2.30
CA ASP A 251 -22.67 7.23 -2.19
C ASP A 251 -22.94 5.72 -2.16
N PRO A 252 -22.97 5.10 -0.97
CA PRO A 252 -23.29 3.67 -0.82
C PRO A 252 -24.69 3.28 -1.30
N SER A 253 -25.58 4.25 -1.56
CA SER A 253 -26.91 3.98 -2.12
C SER A 253 -26.87 3.69 -3.62
N PHE A 254 -25.79 4.10 -4.30
CA PHE A 254 -25.58 3.89 -5.74
C PHE A 254 -25.44 2.40 -6.08
N ILE A 255 -24.55 1.69 -5.38
CA ILE A 255 -24.37 0.25 -5.56
C ILE A 255 -24.43 -0.41 -4.18
N LYS A 256 -25.55 -1.09 -3.90
CA LYS A 256 -25.70 -1.84 -2.65
C LYS A 256 -24.79 -3.06 -2.67
N ILE A 257 -23.90 -3.14 -1.68
CA ILE A 257 -23.15 -4.37 -1.38
C ILE A 257 -24.17 -5.41 -0.91
N GLN A 258 -24.36 -6.50 -1.66
CA GLN A 258 -25.10 -7.64 -1.16
C GLN A 258 -24.24 -8.31 -0.07
N GLU A 259 -24.52 -8.02 1.20
CA GLU A 259 -23.76 -8.56 2.34
C GLU A 259 -23.95 -10.07 2.54
N LYS A 260 -24.91 -10.68 1.84
CA LYS A 260 -25.14 -12.13 1.84
C LYS A 260 -25.16 -12.65 0.42
N VAL A 261 -24.25 -13.58 0.12
CA VAL A 261 -24.47 -14.55 -0.96
C VAL A 261 -25.73 -15.32 -0.57
N ILE A 262 -26.86 -14.98 -1.18
CA ILE A 262 -28.03 -15.85 -1.12
C ILE A 262 -27.65 -17.02 -2.03
N VAL A 263 -27.12 -18.07 -1.42
CA VAL A 263 -27.02 -19.37 -2.09
C VAL A 263 -28.46 -19.75 -2.41
N GLY A 264 -28.85 -19.63 -3.68
CA GLY A 264 -30.18 -20.06 -4.13
C GLY A 264 -30.42 -21.50 -3.69
N GLU A 265 -31.66 -21.84 -3.38
CA GLU A 265 -32.03 -23.22 -3.04
C GLU A 265 -31.44 -24.17 -4.07
N VAL A 266 -30.60 -25.09 -3.59
CA VAL A 266 -30.16 -26.24 -4.37
C VAL A 266 -31.40 -27.10 -4.54
N THR A 267 -32.12 -26.92 -5.66
CA THR A 267 -33.08 -27.92 -6.12
C THR A 267 -32.30 -29.20 -6.33
N LYS A 268 -32.45 -30.14 -5.40
CA LYS A 268 -32.03 -31.52 -5.61
C LYS A 268 -32.92 -32.09 -6.70
N ASP A 269 -32.46 -31.98 -7.94
CA ASP A 269 -32.95 -32.84 -9.01
C ASP A 269 -32.58 -34.28 -8.66
N GLY A 270 -33.60 -35.12 -8.55
CA GLY A 270 -33.47 -36.57 -8.55
C GLY A 270 -33.42 -37.23 -7.17
N VAL A 271 -34.59 -37.48 -6.57
CA VAL A 271 -34.84 -38.77 -5.92
C VAL A 271 -36.18 -39.29 -6.40
N GLN A 272 -36.12 -40.31 -7.25
CA GLN A 272 -37.23 -41.16 -7.64
C GLN A 272 -38.00 -41.67 -6.41
N LYS A 273 -39.32 -41.66 -6.49
CA LYS A 273 -40.19 -42.69 -5.95
C LYS A 273 -41.30 -42.98 -6.94
#